data_AF-A0A9J6BVA0-F1
#
_entry.id   AF-A0A9J6BVA0-F1
#
_cell.length_a   1.000
_cell.length_b   1.000
_cell.length_c   1.000
_cell.angle_alpha   90.00
_cell.angle_beta   90.00
_cell.angle_gamma   90.00
#
_symmetry.space_group_name_H-M   'P 1'
#
loop_
_entity.id
_entity.type
_entity.pdbx_description
1 polymer ?
#
loop_
_entity_poly.entity_id
_entity_poly.type
_entity_poly.pdbx_seq_one_letter_code
_entity_poly.pdbx_strand_id
1 'polypeptide(L)'
;MKWRKLMSIRFSHIQRLNFYGILAALLFNEFIIYYINRLGWEKSLCETDTCTRVLFVADPQLLGEMKETRWLARYDNDKHISRNYHQVMSHVRPNIVVFLGDLIDEGSFADDFLYEKYFQRFMDIFPQPDTVKMIFIPGDNDIGGEGTEMVKPSKVKRFNNYFDDNNQWKFDHNVNIYHINRITHELPLLKDEDVPQVEENSGYTRIFISHFSVALIPGAYSYKAIERFRPHVIFSGHYHRSSQITTELKRLRYSTTLPLTHQMSYDLRTIETNQEVLEIQVPSCSYRMGEDHIGFGQAVFENGYLHYTPLFIPNRFMQFKLYVVFAFVLIIVNILISHNFRKLLRKFNLMRQNYHPI
;
A
#
# COMPACT_ATOMS: atom_id res chain seq x y z
N MET A 1 15.98 57.94 -11.64
CA MET A 1 14.78 57.41 -10.93
C MET A 1 14.07 56.27 -11.67
N LYS A 2 13.82 56.35 -12.99
CA LYS A 2 13.13 55.29 -13.78
C LYS A 2 13.78 53.88 -13.74
N TRP A 3 15.11 53.78 -13.70
CA TRP A 3 15.83 52.50 -13.79
C TRP A 3 15.86 51.66 -12.50
N ARG A 4 15.93 52.29 -11.31
CA ARG A 4 15.74 51.59 -10.03
C ARG A 4 14.34 50.95 -9.94
N LYS A 5 13.34 51.62 -10.51
CA LYS A 5 11.96 51.11 -10.64
C LYS A 5 11.91 49.90 -11.59
N LEU A 6 12.54 49.96 -12.76
CA LEU A 6 12.67 48.82 -13.69
C LEU A 6 13.43 47.62 -13.09
N MET A 7 14.49 47.87 -12.30
CA MET A 7 15.23 46.80 -11.59
C MET A 7 14.38 46.12 -10.51
N SER A 8 13.67 46.91 -9.69
CA SER A 8 12.73 46.40 -8.69
C SER A 8 11.62 45.57 -9.33
N ILE A 9 11.09 46.01 -10.49
CA ILE A 9 10.08 45.29 -11.26
C ILE A 9 10.61 43.94 -11.75
N ARG A 10 11.79 43.88 -12.41
CA ARG A 10 12.36 42.62 -12.92
C ARG A 10 12.74 41.63 -11.82
N PHE A 11 13.29 42.10 -10.70
CA PHE A 11 13.56 41.26 -9.53
C PHE A 11 12.25 40.69 -8.95
N SER A 12 11.18 41.49 -8.90
CA SER A 12 9.86 41.02 -8.48
C SER A 12 9.26 39.97 -9.42
N HIS A 13 9.50 40.06 -10.74
CA HIS A 13 9.01 39.07 -11.69
C HIS A 13 9.67 37.69 -11.54
N ILE A 14 10.97 37.65 -11.22
CA ILE A 14 11.68 36.38 -10.97
C ILE A 14 11.19 35.74 -9.68
N GLN A 15 11.00 36.54 -8.62
CA GLN A 15 10.42 36.05 -7.38
C GLN A 15 9.01 35.50 -7.59
N ARG A 16 8.19 36.17 -8.41
CA ARG A 16 6.86 35.67 -8.81
C ARG A 16 6.97 34.36 -9.60
N LEU A 17 7.90 34.25 -10.55
CA LEU A 17 8.10 33.02 -11.32
C LEU A 17 8.54 31.85 -10.42
N ASN A 18 9.49 32.07 -9.52
CA ASN A 18 9.90 31.07 -8.53
C ASN A 18 8.71 30.65 -7.66
N PHE A 19 7.93 31.63 -7.18
CA PHE A 19 6.74 31.35 -6.38
C PHE A 19 5.74 30.48 -7.14
N TYR A 20 5.39 30.83 -8.38
CA TYR A 20 4.50 30.02 -9.20
C TYR A 20 5.09 28.64 -9.54
N GLY A 21 6.40 28.55 -9.76
CA GLY A 21 7.08 27.28 -9.97
C GLY A 21 6.99 26.37 -8.74
N ILE A 22 7.25 26.90 -7.55
CA ILE A 22 7.13 26.16 -6.29
C ILE A 22 5.68 25.71 -6.09
N LEU A 23 4.71 26.61 -6.31
CA LEU A 23 3.30 26.27 -6.21
C LEU A 23 2.89 25.17 -7.20
N ALA A 24 3.36 25.24 -8.44
CA ALA A 24 3.09 24.22 -9.46
C ALA A 24 3.74 22.87 -9.10
N ALA A 25 4.98 22.87 -8.60
CA ALA A 25 5.67 21.65 -8.15
C ALA A 25 4.93 21.01 -6.96
N LEU A 26 4.52 21.81 -5.98
CA LEU A 26 3.71 21.32 -4.85
C LEU A 26 2.35 20.81 -5.32
N LEU A 27 1.64 21.55 -6.17
CA LEU A 27 0.34 21.12 -6.68
C LEU A 27 0.45 19.81 -7.46
N PHE A 28 1.46 19.68 -8.32
CA PHE A 28 1.68 18.46 -9.08
C PHE A 28 1.98 17.27 -8.17
N ASN A 29 2.99 17.44 -7.31
CA ASN A 29 3.57 16.33 -6.56
C ASN A 29 2.74 15.97 -5.31
N GLU A 30 1.97 16.90 -4.76
CA GLU A 30 1.10 16.63 -3.61
C GLU A 30 -0.36 16.35 -3.99
N PHE A 31 -0.79 16.58 -5.23
CA PHE A 31 -2.19 16.38 -5.59
C PHE A 31 -2.37 15.71 -6.95
N ILE A 32 -1.90 16.34 -8.03
CA ILE A 32 -2.22 15.90 -9.40
C ILE A 32 -1.69 14.48 -9.68
N ILE A 33 -0.49 14.14 -9.21
CA ILE A 33 0.15 12.85 -9.48
C ILE A 33 -0.68 11.65 -9.01
N TYR A 34 -1.43 11.78 -7.91
CA TYR A 34 -2.29 10.71 -7.40
C TYR A 34 -3.49 10.46 -8.32
N TYR A 35 -4.07 11.52 -8.88
CA TYR A 35 -5.16 11.42 -9.86
C TYR A 35 -4.66 10.84 -11.18
N ILE A 36 -3.49 11.30 -11.68
CA ILE A 36 -2.87 10.73 -12.89
C ILE A 36 -2.62 9.24 -12.71
N ASN A 37 -2.06 8.84 -11.56
CA ASN A 37 -1.80 7.43 -11.27
C ASN A 37 -3.07 6.59 -11.29
N ARG A 38 -4.15 7.07 -10.68
CA ARG A 38 -5.45 6.39 -10.71
C ARG A 38 -5.97 6.19 -12.14
N LEU A 39 -5.79 7.18 -13.03
CA LEU A 39 -6.22 7.06 -14.43
C LEU A 39 -5.43 5.99 -15.21
N GLY A 40 -4.26 5.61 -14.72
CA GLY A 40 -3.44 4.55 -15.32
C GLY A 40 -3.88 3.14 -14.92
N TRP A 41 -4.72 2.97 -13.90
CA TRP A 41 -5.22 1.65 -13.52
C TRP A 41 -6.32 1.17 -14.46
N GLU A 42 -6.25 -0.12 -14.80
CA GLU A 42 -7.31 -0.79 -15.55
C GLU A 42 -8.63 -0.73 -14.77
N LYS A 43 -9.73 -0.53 -15.49
CA LYS A 43 -11.06 -0.54 -14.86
C LYS A 43 -11.36 -1.95 -14.39
N SER A 44 -11.95 -2.06 -13.19
CA SER A 44 -12.43 -3.33 -12.64
C SER A 44 -13.32 -4.04 -13.66
N LEU A 45 -12.94 -5.25 -14.05
CA LEU A 45 -13.83 -6.20 -14.72
C LEU A 45 -14.85 -6.66 -13.68
N CYS A 46 -16.11 -6.31 -13.89
CA CYS A 46 -17.25 -6.80 -13.12
C CYS A 46 -18.41 -6.70 -14.09
N GLU A 47 -18.68 -7.79 -14.79
CA GLU A 47 -19.62 -7.81 -15.90
C GLU A 47 -21.06 -7.98 -15.41
N THR A 48 -21.24 -8.55 -14.22
CA THR A 48 -22.53 -8.83 -13.59
C THR A 48 -22.66 -8.15 -12.22
N ASP A 49 -23.90 -7.95 -11.77
CA ASP A 49 -24.19 -7.43 -10.42
C ASP A 49 -23.79 -8.40 -9.29
N THR A 50 -23.35 -9.63 -9.63
CA THR A 50 -22.98 -10.68 -8.67
C THR A 50 -21.49 -10.76 -8.36
N CYS A 51 -20.66 -9.89 -8.94
CA CYS A 51 -19.22 -9.91 -8.69
C CYS A 51 -18.90 -9.45 -7.24
N THR A 52 -17.91 -10.09 -6.61
CA THR A 52 -17.37 -9.63 -5.32
C THR A 52 -16.03 -8.95 -5.52
N ARG A 53 -15.94 -7.67 -5.18
CA ARG A 53 -14.70 -6.89 -5.24
C ARG A 53 -14.05 -6.83 -3.87
N VAL A 54 -12.83 -7.36 -3.77
CA VAL A 54 -12.01 -7.34 -2.56
C VAL A 54 -10.80 -6.45 -2.80
N LEU A 55 -10.57 -5.51 -1.89
CA LEU A 55 -9.36 -4.72 -1.83
C LEU A 55 -8.45 -5.26 -0.74
N PHE A 56 -7.22 -5.62 -1.08
CA PHE A 56 -6.19 -6.03 -0.15
C PHE A 56 -5.23 -4.86 0.15
N VAL A 57 -4.97 -4.66 1.43
CA VAL A 57 -4.02 -3.69 1.96
C VAL A 57 -2.98 -4.47 2.76
N ALA A 58 -1.73 -4.49 2.31
CA ALA A 58 -0.64 -5.16 3.03
C ALA A 58 0.35 -4.15 3.59
N ASP A 59 0.88 -4.48 4.77
CA ASP A 59 1.96 -3.79 5.47
C ASP A 59 1.84 -2.25 5.45
N PRO A 60 0.73 -1.63 5.92
CA PRO A 60 0.69 -0.18 6.12
C PRO A 60 1.82 0.33 7.02
N GLN A 61 2.18 -0.46 8.03
CA GLN A 61 3.23 -0.22 9.02
C GLN A 61 3.26 1.23 9.46
N LEU A 62 2.16 1.62 10.11
CA LEU A 62 1.98 2.97 10.57
C LEU A 62 3.11 3.33 11.56
N LEU A 63 4.00 4.22 11.13
CA LEU A 63 5.22 4.57 11.87
C LEU A 63 4.88 5.05 13.28
N GLY A 64 5.38 4.36 14.30
CA GLY A 64 5.17 4.72 15.69
C GLY A 64 6.08 5.86 16.19
N GLU A 65 5.82 6.33 17.41
CA GLU A 65 6.50 7.45 18.05
C GLU A 65 7.73 7.03 18.87
N MET A 66 7.89 5.74 19.16
CA MET A 66 9.00 5.26 19.99
C MET A 66 10.30 5.14 19.18
N LYS A 67 10.24 4.49 18.01
CA LYS A 67 11.36 4.23 17.10
C LYS A 67 11.56 5.40 16.13
N GLU A 68 10.49 5.96 15.55
CA GLU A 68 10.58 7.11 14.66
C GLU A 68 10.20 8.40 15.40
N THR A 69 11.18 9.10 15.96
CA THR A 69 10.95 10.34 16.71
C THR A 69 10.55 11.52 15.82
N ARG A 70 10.83 11.48 14.50
CA ARG A 70 10.58 12.59 13.60
C ARG A 70 9.12 12.64 13.15
N TRP A 71 8.35 13.58 13.73
CA TRP A 71 6.93 13.77 13.40
C TRP A 71 6.67 13.99 11.90
N LEU A 72 7.59 14.65 11.19
CA LEU A 72 7.42 14.93 9.76
C LEU A 72 7.47 13.64 8.92
N ALA A 73 8.28 12.67 9.30
CA ALA A 73 8.35 11.38 8.60
C ALA A 73 7.04 10.60 8.77
N ARG A 74 6.48 10.61 9.98
CA ARG A 74 5.17 10.03 10.29
C ARG A 74 4.07 10.72 9.49
N TYR A 75 3.98 12.04 9.58
CA TYR A 75 2.99 12.83 8.84
C TYR A 75 3.05 12.61 7.32
N ASP A 76 4.26 12.54 6.73
CA ASP A 76 4.41 12.31 5.29
C ASP A 76 3.94 10.92 4.88
N ASN A 77 4.31 9.90 5.66
CA ASN A 77 3.86 8.52 5.46
C ASN A 77 2.34 8.41 5.53
N ASP A 78 1.75 8.90 6.61
CA ASP A 78 0.32 8.86 6.88
C ASP A 78 -0.46 9.53 5.74
N LYS A 79 0.03 10.69 5.27
CA LYS A 79 -0.57 11.44 4.17
C LYS A 79 -0.42 10.76 2.82
N HIS A 80 0.73 10.16 2.53
CA HIS A 80 0.97 9.46 1.26
C HIS A 80 0.09 8.21 1.16
N ILE A 81 0.01 7.41 2.23
CA ILE A 81 -0.86 6.23 2.30
C ILE A 81 -2.32 6.66 2.21
N SER A 82 -2.78 7.61 3.04
CA SER A 82 -4.17 8.06 3.07
C SER A 82 -4.64 8.56 1.69
N ARG A 83 -3.83 9.39 1.01
CA ARG A 83 -4.21 9.90 -0.33
C ARG A 83 -4.36 8.79 -1.35
N ASN A 84 -3.45 7.82 -1.36
CA ASN A 84 -3.54 6.70 -2.28
C ASN A 84 -4.73 5.79 -1.95
N TYR A 85 -4.96 5.50 -0.67
CA TYR A 85 -6.11 4.74 -0.21
C TYR A 85 -7.43 5.36 -0.70
N HIS A 86 -7.59 6.68 -0.58
CA HIS A 86 -8.76 7.39 -1.12
C HIS A 86 -8.92 7.21 -2.64
N GLN A 87 -7.83 7.27 -3.42
CA GLN A 87 -7.90 7.04 -4.87
C GLN A 87 -8.26 5.60 -5.20
N VAL A 88 -7.70 4.63 -4.49
CA VAL A 88 -7.96 3.20 -4.68
C VAL A 88 -9.40 2.85 -4.31
N MET A 89 -9.91 3.32 -3.18
CA MET A 89 -11.30 3.13 -2.78
C MET A 89 -12.28 3.69 -3.83
N SER A 90 -11.98 4.87 -4.38
CA SER A 90 -12.79 5.48 -5.44
C SER A 90 -12.70 4.73 -6.78
N HIS A 91 -11.56 4.09 -7.06
CA HIS A 91 -11.36 3.30 -8.28
C HIS A 91 -12.05 1.93 -8.20
N VAL A 92 -11.72 1.17 -7.15
CA VAL A 92 -12.14 -0.22 -6.96
C VAL A 92 -13.60 -0.32 -6.53
N ARG A 93 -14.07 0.61 -5.68
CA ARG A 93 -15.40 0.53 -5.02
C ARG A 93 -15.64 -0.88 -4.43
N PRO A 94 -14.77 -1.33 -3.50
CA PRO A 94 -14.78 -2.69 -3.01
C PRO A 94 -16.02 -2.98 -2.15
N ASN A 95 -16.43 -4.24 -2.09
CA ASN A 95 -17.38 -4.75 -1.11
C ASN A 95 -16.68 -5.05 0.22
N ILE A 96 -15.42 -5.53 0.13
CA ILE A 96 -14.61 -5.98 1.26
C ILE A 96 -13.22 -5.35 1.16
N VAL A 97 -12.70 -4.85 2.27
CA VAL A 97 -11.29 -4.46 2.40
C VAL A 97 -10.64 -5.40 3.41
N VAL A 98 -9.55 -6.05 3.02
CA VAL A 98 -8.78 -6.96 3.86
C VAL A 98 -7.40 -6.37 4.11
N PHE A 99 -7.08 -6.15 5.39
CA PHE A 99 -5.76 -5.74 5.83
C PHE A 99 -4.96 -6.96 6.27
N LEU A 100 -3.84 -7.21 5.58
CA LEU A 100 -3.05 -8.46 5.68
C LEU A 100 -1.92 -8.38 6.73
N GLY A 101 -2.15 -7.68 7.83
CA GLY A 101 -1.18 -7.53 8.91
C GLY A 101 -0.17 -6.42 8.72
N ASP A 102 0.64 -6.25 9.76
CA ASP A 102 1.61 -5.18 9.95
C ASP A 102 0.95 -3.81 9.82
N LEU A 103 -0.14 -3.64 10.57
CA LEU A 103 -0.95 -2.42 10.56
C LEU A 103 -0.19 -1.28 11.25
N ILE A 104 0.43 -1.59 12.39
CA ILE A 104 1.14 -0.66 13.26
C ILE A 104 2.55 -1.18 13.49
N ASP A 105 3.57 -0.40 13.11
CA ASP A 105 5.00 -0.75 13.19
C ASP A 105 5.50 -1.05 14.62
N GLU A 106 4.79 -0.53 15.62
CA GLU A 106 5.13 -0.68 17.03
C GLU A 106 4.01 -1.38 17.83
N GLY A 107 3.05 -2.04 17.18
CA GLY A 107 1.90 -2.65 17.86
C GLY A 107 2.31 -3.66 18.95
N SER A 108 3.39 -4.39 18.68
CA SER A 108 4.04 -5.36 19.57
C SER A 108 4.68 -4.72 20.82
N PHE A 109 5.08 -3.45 20.76
CA PHE A 109 5.84 -2.75 21.81
C PHE A 109 5.03 -1.70 22.57
N ALA A 110 4.06 -1.09 21.91
CA ALA A 110 3.29 0.01 22.45
C ALA A 110 2.64 -0.36 23.79
N ASP A 111 2.66 0.58 24.73
CA ASP A 111 1.75 0.53 25.87
C ASP A 111 0.32 0.87 25.43
N ASP A 112 -0.65 0.71 26.32
CA ASP A 112 -2.06 0.87 25.97
C ASP A 112 -2.41 2.31 25.54
N PHE A 113 -1.70 3.31 26.05
CA PHE A 113 -1.89 4.71 25.67
C PHE A 113 -1.41 4.98 24.24
N LEU A 114 -0.20 4.53 23.90
CA LEU A 114 0.32 4.65 22.54
C LEU A 114 -0.47 3.80 21.55
N TYR A 115 -0.92 2.61 21.96
CA TYR A 115 -1.69 1.72 21.10
C TYR A 115 -3.03 2.36 20.68
N GLU A 116 -3.79 2.92 21.63
CA GLU A 116 -5.04 3.67 21.34
C GLU A 116 -4.78 4.80 20.35
N LYS A 117 -3.72 5.59 20.58
CA LYS A 117 -3.34 6.70 19.69
C LYS A 117 -2.99 6.21 18.28
N TYR A 118 -2.27 5.10 18.16
CA TYR A 118 -1.93 4.51 16.87
C TYR A 118 -3.16 3.95 16.16
N PHE A 119 -4.06 3.32 16.90
CA PHE A 119 -5.34 2.82 16.39
C PHE A 119 -6.22 3.95 15.85
N GLN A 120 -6.43 5.02 16.61
CA GLN A 120 -7.23 6.17 16.15
C GLN A 120 -6.66 6.75 14.86
N ARG A 121 -5.34 6.96 14.81
CA ARG A 121 -4.66 7.46 13.62
C ARG A 121 -4.78 6.48 12.43
N PHE A 122 -4.74 5.18 12.68
CA PHE A 122 -4.95 4.17 11.65
C PHE A 122 -6.36 4.28 11.05
N MET A 123 -7.39 4.38 11.90
CA MET A 123 -8.78 4.53 11.44
C MET A 123 -9.04 5.86 10.72
N ASP A 124 -8.31 6.93 11.05
CA ASP A 124 -8.35 8.20 10.32
C ASP A 124 -7.73 8.10 8.92
N ILE A 125 -6.67 7.30 8.77
CA ILE A 125 -5.99 7.09 7.48
C ILE A 125 -6.83 6.18 6.57
N PHE A 126 -7.47 5.17 7.16
CA PHE A 126 -8.27 4.15 6.50
C PHE A 126 -9.74 4.21 6.95
N PRO A 127 -10.48 5.28 6.61
CA PRO A 127 -11.87 5.41 7.02
C PRO A 127 -12.72 4.31 6.41
N GLN A 128 -13.59 3.70 7.22
CA GLN A 128 -14.54 2.68 6.79
C GLN A 128 -15.84 3.30 6.26
N PRO A 129 -16.22 3.09 4.98
CA PRO A 129 -17.56 3.40 4.51
C PRO A 129 -18.60 2.40 5.04
N ASP A 130 -19.81 2.87 5.35
CA ASP A 130 -20.90 2.05 5.92
C ASP A 130 -21.23 0.78 5.11
N THR A 131 -21.05 0.82 3.79
CA THR A 131 -21.37 -0.27 2.87
C THR A 131 -20.22 -1.25 2.64
N VAL A 132 -19.09 -1.08 3.31
CA VAL A 132 -17.86 -1.86 3.09
C VAL A 132 -17.49 -2.60 4.37
N LYS A 133 -17.28 -3.91 4.25
CA LYS A 133 -16.75 -4.70 5.37
C LYS A 133 -15.22 -4.59 5.40
N MET A 134 -14.67 -4.14 6.52
CA MET A 134 -13.24 -4.25 6.78
C MET A 134 -12.93 -5.52 7.58
N ILE A 135 -11.84 -6.18 7.20
CA ILE A 135 -11.25 -7.35 7.84
C ILE A 135 -9.81 -7.02 8.16
N PHE A 136 -9.37 -7.33 9.37
CA PHE A 136 -8.02 -7.07 9.85
C PHE A 136 -7.45 -8.36 10.42
N ILE A 137 -6.25 -8.74 9.95
CA ILE A 137 -5.46 -9.80 10.56
C ILE A 137 -4.14 -9.20 11.06
N PRO A 138 -3.50 -9.76 12.11
CA PRO A 138 -2.26 -9.24 12.65
C PRO A 138 -1.05 -9.70 11.83
N GLY A 139 -0.04 -8.84 11.74
CA GLY A 139 1.32 -9.20 11.35
C GLY A 139 2.25 -9.30 12.55
N ASP A 140 3.53 -9.56 12.31
CA ASP A 140 4.50 -9.72 13.39
C ASP A 140 4.84 -8.39 14.09
N ASN A 141 4.75 -7.25 13.41
CA ASN A 141 4.89 -5.95 14.07
C ASN A 141 3.70 -5.63 14.99
N ASP A 142 2.53 -6.23 14.75
CA ASP A 142 1.33 -6.01 15.55
C ASP A 142 1.34 -6.81 16.86
N ILE A 143 1.76 -8.09 16.81
CA ILE A 143 1.64 -9.03 17.93
C ILE A 143 2.95 -9.72 18.35
N GLY A 144 4.06 -9.45 17.67
CA GLY A 144 5.32 -10.19 17.77
C GLY A 144 5.33 -11.39 16.82
N GLY A 145 6.44 -12.13 16.79
CA GLY A 145 6.59 -13.31 15.93
C GLY A 145 7.89 -13.35 15.14
N GLU A 146 8.60 -12.22 15.04
CA GLU A 146 9.89 -12.12 14.37
C GLU A 146 11.05 -11.89 15.35
N GLY A 147 12.18 -12.54 15.08
CA GLY A 147 13.43 -12.33 15.80
C GLY A 147 13.32 -12.62 17.30
N THR A 148 13.47 -11.58 18.13
CA THR A 148 13.41 -11.67 19.60
C THR A 148 12.03 -11.30 20.16
N GLU A 149 11.11 -10.86 19.30
CA GLU A 149 9.79 -10.38 19.70
C GLU A 149 8.83 -11.55 19.91
N MET A 150 8.70 -11.97 21.16
CA MET A 150 7.78 -13.06 21.48
C MET A 150 6.31 -12.64 21.30
N VAL A 151 5.54 -13.54 20.68
CA VAL A 151 4.08 -13.51 20.70
C VAL A 151 3.62 -13.79 22.13
N LYS A 152 2.76 -12.91 22.68
CA LYS A 152 2.18 -13.09 24.02
C LYS A 152 0.65 -13.08 23.93
N PRO A 153 -0.07 -13.86 24.75
CA PRO A 153 -1.54 -13.85 24.77
C PRO A 153 -2.13 -12.45 24.99
N SER A 154 -1.46 -11.59 25.77
CA SER A 154 -1.88 -10.20 25.98
C SER A 154 -1.79 -9.33 24.72
N LYS A 155 -0.78 -9.55 23.87
CA LYS A 155 -0.61 -8.80 22.61
C LYS A 155 -1.70 -9.20 21.60
N VAL A 156 -1.95 -10.51 21.45
CA VAL A 156 -3.03 -11.05 20.61
C VAL A 156 -4.38 -10.54 21.09
N LYS A 157 -4.67 -10.64 22.39
CA LYS A 157 -5.92 -10.13 22.97
C LYS A 157 -6.10 -8.63 22.74
N ARG A 158 -5.02 -7.83 22.87
CA ARG A 158 -5.07 -6.40 22.60
C ARG A 158 -5.43 -6.13 21.13
N PHE A 159 -4.74 -6.77 20.19
CA PHE A 159 -5.06 -6.63 18.77
C PHE A 159 -6.54 -6.96 18.48
N ASN A 160 -7.02 -8.10 18.95
CA ASN A 160 -8.39 -8.55 18.72
C ASN A 160 -9.43 -7.59 19.31
N ASN A 161 -9.14 -6.97 20.47
CA ASN A 161 -10.04 -5.99 21.08
C ASN A 161 -10.20 -4.71 20.25
N TYR A 162 -9.15 -4.28 19.54
CA TYR A 162 -9.18 -3.05 18.75
C TYR A 162 -9.66 -3.28 17.31
N PHE A 163 -9.23 -4.39 16.70
CA PHE A 163 -9.46 -4.66 15.28
C PHE A 163 -10.56 -5.71 15.00
N ASP A 164 -11.19 -6.27 16.04
CA ASP A 164 -12.23 -7.31 15.92
C ASP A 164 -11.79 -8.47 15.00
N ASP A 165 -10.57 -8.97 15.23
CA ASP A 165 -10.04 -10.11 14.49
C ASP A 165 -10.88 -11.35 14.79
N ASN A 166 -11.38 -11.95 13.71
CA ASN A 166 -12.19 -13.14 13.71
C ASN A 166 -11.48 -14.20 12.86
N ASN A 167 -11.78 -15.48 13.06
CA ASN A 167 -11.06 -16.51 12.30
C ASN A 167 -11.69 -16.81 10.93
N GLN A 168 -12.93 -16.34 10.69
CA GLN A 168 -13.65 -16.56 9.44
C GLN A 168 -14.69 -15.47 9.16
N TRP A 169 -14.97 -15.26 7.87
CA TRP A 169 -16.04 -14.40 7.40
C TRP A 169 -16.76 -15.06 6.23
N LYS A 170 -18.08 -15.12 6.31
CA LYS A 170 -18.96 -15.65 5.26
C LYS A 170 -19.75 -14.49 4.67
N PHE A 171 -19.74 -14.38 3.35
CA PHE A 171 -20.46 -13.33 2.65
C PHE A 171 -21.54 -13.93 1.77
N ASP A 172 -22.69 -13.26 1.72
CA ASP A 172 -23.67 -13.48 0.67
C ASP A 172 -22.95 -13.27 -0.67
N HIS A 173 -23.17 -14.12 -1.68
CA HIS A 173 -22.44 -14.19 -2.97
C HIS A 173 -21.15 -15.03 -2.96
N ASN A 174 -21.17 -16.16 -2.28
CA ASN A 174 -20.27 -17.29 -2.52
C ASN A 174 -18.80 -17.11 -2.06
N VAL A 175 -18.40 -16.04 -1.38
CA VAL A 175 -17.01 -15.92 -0.88
C VAL A 175 -16.93 -16.21 0.62
N ASN A 176 -16.07 -17.16 0.99
CA ASN A 176 -15.73 -17.49 2.37
C ASN A 176 -14.26 -17.20 2.62
N ILE A 177 -13.96 -16.32 3.56
CA ILE A 177 -12.61 -15.91 3.91
C ILE A 177 -12.21 -16.56 5.24
N TYR A 178 -11.04 -17.19 5.26
CA TYR A 178 -10.47 -17.86 6.42
C TYR A 178 -9.12 -17.24 6.78
N HIS A 179 -8.97 -16.81 8.03
CA HIS A 179 -7.69 -16.35 8.54
C HIS A 179 -6.85 -17.57 8.94
N ILE A 180 -5.72 -17.74 8.26
CA ILE A 180 -4.73 -18.79 8.54
C ILE A 180 -3.55 -18.13 9.26
N ASN A 181 -3.62 -18.07 10.58
CA ASN A 181 -2.62 -17.34 11.36
C ASN A 181 -1.32 -18.16 11.49
N ARG A 182 -0.32 -17.84 10.67
CA ARG A 182 1.01 -18.48 10.72
C ARG A 182 1.86 -18.06 11.92
N ILE A 183 1.48 -17.01 12.64
CA ILE A 183 2.22 -16.47 13.80
C ILE A 183 1.84 -17.27 15.05
N THR A 184 0.54 -17.42 15.29
CA THR A 184 0.00 -18.16 16.45
C THR A 184 -0.20 -19.65 16.16
N HIS A 185 -0.15 -20.06 14.88
CA HIS A 185 -0.51 -21.40 14.41
C HIS A 185 -1.96 -21.80 14.76
N GLU A 186 -2.86 -20.83 14.84
CA GLU A 186 -4.28 -21.05 15.10
C GLU A 186 -5.05 -21.30 13.81
N LEU A 187 -5.76 -22.44 13.75
CA LEU A 187 -6.67 -22.76 12.65
C LEU A 187 -8.08 -22.23 12.94
N PRO A 188 -8.80 -21.74 11.92
CA PRO A 188 -10.22 -21.46 12.05
C PRO A 188 -10.97 -22.77 12.31
N LEU A 189 -12.14 -22.69 12.96
CA LEU A 189 -13.06 -23.83 13.12
C LEU A 189 -12.41 -25.07 13.76
N LEU A 190 -12.32 -25.04 15.09
CA LEU A 190 -11.66 -26.07 15.89
C LEU A 190 -12.31 -27.45 15.79
N LYS A 191 -13.60 -27.54 15.42
CA LYS A 191 -14.31 -28.81 15.25
C LYS A 191 -14.38 -29.20 13.78
N ASP A 192 -14.14 -30.49 13.50
CA ASP A 192 -14.19 -31.05 12.14
C ASP A 192 -15.57 -30.91 11.50
N GLU A 193 -16.63 -30.90 12.31
CA GLU A 193 -18.03 -30.74 11.89
C GLU A 193 -18.32 -29.33 11.35
N ASP A 194 -17.57 -28.32 11.79
CA ASP A 194 -17.75 -26.93 11.37
C ASP A 194 -17.01 -26.61 10.06
N VAL A 195 -16.04 -27.46 9.68
CA VAL A 195 -15.36 -27.36 8.39
C VAL A 195 -16.40 -27.68 7.33
N PRO A 196 -16.66 -26.78 6.36
CA PRO A 196 -17.55 -27.10 5.27
C PRO A 196 -17.07 -28.41 4.63
N GLN A 197 -17.95 -29.42 4.58
CA GLN A 197 -17.72 -30.58 3.73
C GLN A 197 -17.29 -30.02 2.38
N VAL A 198 -16.12 -30.42 1.88
CA VAL A 198 -15.63 -29.97 0.57
C VAL A 198 -16.53 -30.63 -0.47
N GLU A 199 -17.73 -30.11 -0.62
CA GLU A 199 -18.63 -30.45 -1.70
C GLU A 199 -18.04 -29.82 -2.96
N GLU A 200 -17.49 -30.67 -3.83
CA GLU A 200 -17.14 -30.28 -5.18
C GLU A 200 -18.35 -29.58 -5.81
N ASN A 201 -18.15 -28.38 -6.35
CA ASN A 201 -19.20 -27.52 -6.90
C ASN A 201 -20.21 -26.91 -5.89
N SER A 202 -19.84 -26.75 -4.62
CA SER A 202 -20.66 -26.00 -3.64
C SER A 202 -21.02 -24.57 -4.06
N GLY A 203 -20.35 -24.03 -5.08
CA GLY A 203 -20.53 -22.68 -5.60
C GLY A 203 -19.72 -21.63 -4.84
N TYR A 204 -19.15 -21.97 -3.67
CA TYR A 204 -18.39 -21.04 -2.83
C TYR A 204 -16.89 -21.00 -3.15
N THR A 205 -16.33 -19.81 -3.32
CA THR A 205 -14.89 -19.55 -3.32
C THR A 205 -14.36 -19.43 -1.88
N ARG A 206 -13.50 -20.38 -1.51
CA ARG A 206 -12.74 -20.39 -0.25
C ARG A 206 -11.43 -19.64 -0.41
N ILE A 207 -11.26 -18.55 0.32
CA ILE A 207 -10.09 -17.69 0.31
C ILE A 207 -9.35 -17.84 1.63
N PHE A 208 -8.05 -18.06 1.57
CA PHE A 208 -7.18 -17.90 2.73
C PHE A 208 -6.58 -16.51 2.75
N ILE A 209 -6.51 -15.93 3.95
CA ILE A 209 -5.72 -14.73 4.22
C ILE A 209 -4.74 -15.04 5.34
N SER A 210 -3.49 -14.58 5.19
CA SER A 210 -2.42 -14.79 6.16
C SER A 210 -1.43 -13.64 6.06
N HIS A 211 -0.79 -13.23 7.16
CA HIS A 211 0.29 -12.25 7.06
C HIS A 211 1.52 -12.87 6.39
N PHE A 212 2.08 -13.93 6.99
CA PHE A 212 3.16 -14.70 6.37
C PHE A 212 2.65 -15.58 5.23
N SER A 213 3.46 -15.72 4.18
CA SER A 213 3.16 -16.64 3.08
C SER A 213 2.88 -18.05 3.59
N VAL A 214 1.87 -18.75 3.06
CA VAL A 214 1.54 -20.12 3.48
C VAL A 214 2.29 -21.16 2.64
N ALA A 215 2.48 -20.87 1.36
CA ALA A 215 3.02 -21.77 0.35
C ALA A 215 4.53 -21.60 0.07
N LEU A 216 5.12 -20.40 0.28
CA LEU A 216 6.53 -20.16 -0.08
C LEU A 216 7.52 -20.97 0.78
N ILE A 217 7.30 -20.97 2.10
CA ILE A 217 8.10 -21.73 3.06
C ILE A 217 7.13 -22.55 3.91
N PRO A 218 6.59 -23.66 3.37
CA PRO A 218 5.53 -24.40 4.01
C PRO A 218 6.07 -25.22 5.18
N GLY A 219 5.40 -25.11 6.34
CA GLY A 219 5.65 -25.93 7.52
C GLY A 219 4.54 -26.96 7.74
N ALA A 220 4.66 -27.81 8.76
CA ALA A 220 3.63 -28.80 9.11
C ALA A 220 2.24 -28.15 9.28
N TYR A 221 2.21 -26.94 9.83
CA TYR A 221 1.01 -26.12 9.93
C TYR A 221 0.39 -25.79 8.56
N SER A 222 1.20 -25.31 7.60
CA SER A 222 0.74 -24.99 6.24
C SER A 222 0.11 -26.20 5.55
N TYR A 223 0.77 -27.37 5.63
CA TYR A 223 0.24 -28.62 5.07
C TYR A 223 -1.12 -28.96 5.68
N LYS A 224 -1.20 -28.96 7.03
CA LYS A 224 -2.45 -29.26 7.75
C LYS A 224 -3.58 -28.29 7.37
N ALA A 225 -3.29 -26.99 7.26
CA ALA A 225 -4.27 -25.97 6.90
C ALA A 225 -4.80 -26.17 5.47
N ILE A 226 -3.90 -26.29 4.50
CA ILE A 226 -4.26 -26.41 3.08
C ILE A 226 -4.99 -27.73 2.82
N GLU A 227 -4.54 -28.86 3.37
CA GLU A 227 -5.21 -30.14 3.21
C GLU A 227 -6.61 -30.15 3.83
N ARG A 228 -6.77 -29.51 4.99
CA ARG A 228 -8.05 -29.48 5.72
C ARG A 228 -9.11 -28.63 5.05
N PHE A 229 -8.77 -27.41 4.62
CA PHE A 229 -9.78 -26.46 4.13
C PHE A 229 -9.76 -26.26 2.61
N ARG A 230 -8.73 -26.76 1.92
CA ARG A 230 -8.58 -26.73 0.45
C ARG A 230 -8.95 -25.36 -0.15
N PRO A 231 -8.18 -24.30 0.13
CA PRO A 231 -8.48 -22.98 -0.43
C PRO A 231 -8.40 -22.99 -1.95
N HIS A 232 -9.20 -22.15 -2.61
CA HIS A 232 -9.05 -21.91 -4.05
C HIS A 232 -7.91 -20.92 -4.33
N VAL A 233 -7.70 -19.98 -3.40
CA VAL A 233 -6.63 -18.98 -3.48
C VAL A 233 -6.24 -18.53 -2.08
N ILE A 234 -4.96 -18.18 -1.92
CA ILE A 234 -4.38 -17.63 -0.70
C ILE A 234 -3.89 -16.21 -1.01
N PHE A 235 -4.12 -15.25 -0.11
CA PHE A 235 -3.51 -13.92 -0.16
C PHE A 235 -2.62 -13.69 1.06
N SER A 236 -1.43 -13.15 0.84
CA SER A 236 -0.46 -12.87 1.91
C SER A 236 0.22 -11.51 1.81
N GLY A 237 0.69 -10.99 2.95
CA GLY A 237 1.47 -9.76 3.06
C GLY A 237 2.95 -10.07 3.31
N HIS A 238 3.59 -9.30 4.22
CA HIS A 238 4.92 -9.51 4.80
C HIS A 238 6.11 -9.35 3.84
N TYR A 239 6.03 -9.85 2.60
CA TYR A 239 7.14 -9.80 1.63
C TYR A 239 7.23 -8.48 0.86
N HIS A 240 6.28 -7.57 1.08
CA HIS A 240 6.19 -6.22 0.51
C HIS A 240 6.14 -6.11 -1.03
N ARG A 241 6.21 -7.23 -1.75
CA ARG A 241 6.25 -7.30 -3.22
C ARG A 241 5.05 -8.05 -3.78
N SER A 242 4.59 -7.59 -4.94
CA SER A 242 3.55 -8.27 -5.70
C SER A 242 4.09 -9.49 -6.44
N SER A 243 3.64 -10.68 -6.06
CA SER A 243 4.04 -11.94 -6.69
C SER A 243 2.94 -12.99 -6.65
N GLN A 244 3.01 -13.95 -7.56
CA GLN A 244 2.23 -15.19 -7.48
C GLN A 244 3.16 -16.33 -7.12
N ILE A 245 2.63 -17.26 -6.34
CA ILE A 245 3.25 -18.51 -5.98
C ILE A 245 2.31 -19.63 -6.42
N THR A 246 2.81 -20.52 -7.26
CA THR A 246 2.06 -21.69 -7.72
C THR A 246 2.80 -22.97 -7.36
N THR A 247 2.05 -23.96 -6.91
CA THR A 247 2.58 -25.29 -6.58
C THR A 247 1.47 -26.34 -6.63
N GLU A 248 1.85 -27.62 -6.58
CA GLU A 248 0.89 -28.72 -6.41
C GLU A 248 0.70 -29.00 -4.92
N LEU A 249 -0.53 -29.36 -4.52
CA LEU A 249 -0.88 -29.68 -3.13
C LEU A 249 0.07 -30.72 -2.49
N LYS A 250 0.48 -31.73 -3.26
CA LYS A 250 1.39 -32.80 -2.79
C LYS A 250 2.87 -32.38 -2.79
N ARG A 251 3.20 -31.24 -3.38
CA ARG A 251 4.59 -30.79 -3.62
C ARG A 251 4.83 -29.35 -3.15
N LEU A 252 4.15 -28.88 -2.10
CA LEU A 252 4.24 -27.49 -1.62
C LEU A 252 5.68 -26.94 -1.47
N ARG A 253 6.65 -27.79 -1.12
CA ARG A 253 8.08 -27.41 -1.02
C ARG A 253 8.73 -27.00 -2.34
N TYR A 254 8.09 -27.31 -3.47
CA TYR A 254 8.53 -26.97 -4.82
C TYR A 254 7.55 -25.96 -5.40
N SER A 255 7.59 -24.75 -4.86
CA SER A 255 6.78 -23.63 -5.33
C SER A 255 7.53 -22.81 -6.37
N THR A 256 6.82 -22.33 -7.39
CA THR A 256 7.34 -21.37 -8.36
C THR A 256 6.82 -19.98 -8.01
N THR A 257 7.72 -19.01 -7.86
CA THR A 257 7.37 -17.62 -7.59
C THR A 257 7.61 -16.76 -8.82
N LEU A 258 6.60 -16.01 -9.25
CA LEU A 258 6.69 -15.11 -10.40
C LEU A 258 6.20 -13.71 -9.98
N PRO A 259 6.91 -12.63 -10.36
CA PRO A 259 6.43 -11.27 -10.13
C PRO A 259 5.06 -11.02 -10.80
N LEU A 260 4.18 -10.33 -10.11
CA LEU A 260 2.90 -9.87 -10.64
C LEU A 260 2.95 -8.35 -10.83
N THR A 261 2.99 -7.91 -12.09
CA THR A 261 3.10 -6.49 -12.44
C THR A 261 1.88 -5.94 -13.19
N HIS A 262 1.00 -6.83 -13.65
CA HIS A 262 -0.19 -6.51 -14.44
C HIS A 262 -1.35 -7.39 -13.98
N GLN A 263 -2.55 -7.11 -14.48
CA GLN A 263 -3.73 -7.93 -14.21
C GLN A 263 -3.52 -9.37 -14.68
N MET A 264 -3.94 -10.32 -13.86
CA MET A 264 -3.98 -11.75 -14.17
C MET A 264 -5.37 -12.33 -13.88
N SER A 265 -5.78 -13.28 -14.70
CA SER A 265 -7.05 -13.99 -14.57
C SER A 265 -6.78 -15.47 -14.28
N TYR A 266 -7.45 -16.01 -13.28
CA TYR A 266 -7.29 -17.40 -12.83
C TYR A 266 -8.64 -18.11 -12.83
N ASP A 267 -8.69 -19.30 -13.41
CA ASP A 267 -9.84 -20.21 -13.29
C ASP A 267 -9.70 -21.01 -11.99
N LEU A 268 -10.50 -20.66 -10.99
CA LEU A 268 -10.41 -21.27 -9.66
C LEU A 268 -10.90 -22.72 -9.65
N ARG A 269 -11.76 -23.12 -10.58
CA ARG A 269 -12.23 -24.51 -10.71
C ARG A 269 -11.13 -25.40 -11.26
N THR A 270 -10.36 -24.88 -12.22
CA THR A 270 -9.19 -25.58 -12.77
C THR A 270 -8.13 -25.78 -11.70
N ILE A 271 -7.83 -24.75 -10.89
CA ILE A 271 -6.88 -24.84 -9.76
C ILE A 271 -7.33 -25.93 -8.77
N GLU A 272 -8.62 -25.93 -8.39
CA GLU A 272 -9.17 -26.94 -7.47
C GLU A 272 -9.09 -28.36 -8.05
N THR A 273 -9.46 -28.54 -9.32
CA THR A 273 -9.48 -29.83 -10.03
C THR A 273 -8.07 -30.39 -10.17
N ASN A 274 -7.09 -29.55 -10.49
CA ASN A 274 -5.69 -29.94 -10.63
C ASN A 274 -5.00 -30.17 -9.28
N GLN A 275 -5.67 -29.91 -8.16
CA GLN A 275 -5.08 -29.89 -6.82
C GLN A 275 -3.86 -28.96 -6.74
N GLU A 276 -3.97 -27.80 -7.38
CA GLU A 276 -2.96 -26.75 -7.33
C GLU A 276 -3.21 -25.82 -6.15
N VAL A 277 -2.15 -25.16 -5.70
CA VAL A 277 -2.21 -24.08 -4.71
C VAL A 277 -1.73 -22.81 -5.38
N LEU A 278 -2.62 -21.83 -5.41
CA LEU A 278 -2.33 -20.47 -5.82
C LEU A 278 -2.25 -19.58 -4.58
N GLU A 279 -1.11 -18.94 -4.38
CA GLU A 279 -0.94 -17.86 -3.42
C GLU A 279 -0.52 -16.58 -4.12
N ILE A 280 -1.12 -15.45 -3.73
CA ILE A 280 -0.82 -14.12 -4.23
C ILE A 280 -0.24 -13.31 -3.06
N GLN A 281 1.01 -12.90 -3.20
CA GLN A 281 1.64 -11.95 -2.30
C GLN A 281 1.24 -10.54 -2.73
N VAL A 282 0.64 -9.80 -1.80
CA VAL A 282 0.16 -8.44 -2.01
C VAL A 282 1.30 -7.47 -1.70
N PRO A 283 1.56 -6.46 -2.57
CA PRO A 283 2.62 -5.49 -2.30
C PRO A 283 2.29 -4.64 -1.06
N SER A 284 3.32 -4.17 -0.36
CA SER A 284 3.13 -3.21 0.73
C SER A 284 2.54 -1.91 0.16
N CYS A 285 1.64 -1.27 0.90
CA CYS A 285 1.13 0.05 0.55
C CYS A 285 2.00 1.21 1.07
N SER A 286 3.07 0.90 1.82
CA SER A 286 3.91 1.88 2.49
C SER A 286 5.28 2.00 1.83
N TYR A 287 5.66 3.22 1.42
CA TYR A 287 7.00 3.47 0.86
C TYR A 287 8.11 3.30 1.90
N ARG A 288 7.76 3.20 3.18
CA ARG A 288 8.71 3.00 4.28
C ARG A 288 9.31 1.59 4.29
N MET A 289 8.75 0.66 3.51
CA MET A 289 9.32 -0.68 3.31
C MET A 289 10.44 -0.76 2.29
N GLY A 290 10.83 0.38 1.71
CA GLY A 290 12.02 0.45 0.86
C GLY A 290 11.86 -0.22 -0.51
N GLU A 291 10.63 -0.62 -0.86
CA GLU A 291 10.30 -1.19 -2.16
C GLU A 291 9.94 -0.11 -3.19
N ASP A 292 10.36 -0.31 -4.43
CA ASP A 292 10.09 0.63 -5.51
C ASP A 292 8.65 0.54 -6.04
N HIS A 293 8.07 -0.67 -5.98
CA HIS A 293 6.75 -1.01 -6.50
C HIS A 293 5.79 -1.36 -5.35
N ILE A 294 5.35 -0.33 -4.66
CA ILE A 294 4.35 -0.39 -3.59
C ILE A 294 2.94 -0.15 -4.15
N GLY A 295 1.92 -0.62 -3.43
CA GLY A 295 0.55 -0.47 -3.88
C GLY A 295 -0.46 -1.24 -3.05
N PHE A 296 -1.57 -1.59 -3.70
CA PHE A 296 -2.67 -2.36 -3.13
C PHE A 296 -2.97 -3.54 -4.04
N GLY A 297 -3.66 -4.57 -3.53
CA GLY A 297 -4.12 -5.69 -4.35
C GLY A 297 -5.62 -5.55 -4.63
N GLN A 298 -6.04 -5.51 -5.89
CA GLN A 298 -7.45 -5.66 -6.24
C GLN A 298 -7.72 -7.11 -6.64
N ALA A 299 -8.75 -7.72 -6.08
CA ALA A 299 -9.28 -9.00 -6.53
C ALA A 299 -10.77 -8.87 -6.87
N VAL A 300 -11.17 -9.41 -8.01
CA VAL A 300 -12.57 -9.55 -8.38
C VAL A 300 -12.90 -11.02 -8.57
N PHE A 301 -13.89 -11.49 -7.82
CA PHE A 301 -14.42 -12.85 -7.92
C PHE A 301 -15.74 -12.82 -8.68
N GLU A 302 -15.79 -13.54 -9.80
CA GLU A 302 -16.97 -13.60 -10.67
C GLU A 302 -17.01 -14.95 -11.40
N ASN A 303 -18.14 -15.67 -11.32
CA ASN A 303 -18.38 -16.92 -12.05
C ASN A 303 -17.33 -18.04 -11.89
N GLY A 304 -16.58 -18.05 -10.77
CA GLY A 304 -15.49 -19.00 -10.52
C GLY A 304 -14.12 -18.55 -11.05
N TYR A 305 -14.03 -17.34 -11.58
CA TYR A 305 -12.77 -16.69 -11.93
C TYR A 305 -12.33 -15.72 -10.83
N LEU A 306 -11.01 -15.59 -10.70
CA LEU A 306 -10.34 -14.52 -9.97
C LEU A 306 -9.62 -13.63 -10.97
N HIS A 307 -9.95 -12.35 -11.00
CA HIS A 307 -9.16 -11.30 -11.65
C HIS A 307 -8.38 -10.53 -10.59
N TYR A 308 -7.06 -10.71 -10.55
CA TYR A 308 -6.19 -10.01 -9.61
C TYR A 308 -5.35 -8.96 -10.32
N THR A 309 -5.31 -7.75 -9.75
CA THR A 309 -4.57 -6.61 -10.29
C THR A 309 -3.77 -5.92 -9.19
N PRO A 310 -2.42 -5.85 -9.29
CA PRO A 310 -1.64 -4.98 -8.42
C PRO A 310 -1.86 -3.51 -8.81
N LEU A 311 -2.37 -2.72 -7.87
CA LEU A 311 -2.61 -1.29 -8.03
C LEU A 311 -1.41 -0.50 -7.51
N PHE A 312 -0.37 -0.40 -8.32
CA PHE A 312 0.83 0.36 -7.94
C PHE A 312 0.52 1.85 -7.78
N ILE A 313 1.12 2.47 -6.76
CA ILE A 313 0.93 3.87 -6.39
C ILE A 313 2.19 4.70 -6.67
N PRO A 314 2.11 6.05 -6.71
CA PRO A 314 3.28 6.88 -6.96
C PRO A 314 4.40 6.63 -5.96
N ASN A 315 5.59 6.33 -6.46
CA ASN A 315 6.79 6.11 -5.65
C ASN A 315 7.20 7.43 -4.95
N ARG A 316 7.07 7.47 -3.61
CA ARG A 316 7.35 8.67 -2.82
C ARG A 316 8.82 9.11 -2.89
N PHE A 317 9.77 8.18 -3.03
CA PHE A 317 11.17 8.52 -3.22
C PHE A 317 11.42 9.23 -4.54
N MET A 318 10.73 8.85 -5.62
CA MET A 318 10.78 9.59 -6.89
C MET A 318 10.21 11.00 -6.73
N GLN A 319 9.13 11.16 -5.96
CA GLN A 319 8.58 12.48 -5.63
C GLN A 319 9.59 13.36 -4.89
N PHE A 320 10.35 12.80 -3.94
CA PHE A 320 11.42 13.53 -3.26
C PHE A 320 12.57 13.91 -4.21
N LYS A 321 12.99 12.98 -5.09
CA LYS A 321 13.99 13.28 -6.12
C LYS A 321 13.54 14.42 -7.03
N LEU A 322 12.26 14.46 -7.42
CA LEU A 322 11.70 15.57 -8.20
C LEU A 322 11.79 16.90 -7.46
N TYR A 323 11.51 16.95 -6.15
CA TYR A 323 11.70 18.17 -5.37
C TYR A 323 13.15 18.65 -5.34
N VAL A 324 14.11 17.73 -5.15
CA VAL A 324 15.54 18.06 -5.12
C VAL A 324 16.02 18.60 -6.46
N VAL A 325 15.65 17.93 -7.56
CA VAL A 325 15.99 18.37 -8.92
C VAL A 325 15.37 19.73 -9.21
N PHE A 326 14.09 19.92 -8.87
CA PHE A 326 13.40 21.19 -9.06
C PHE A 326 14.06 22.34 -8.28
N ALA A 327 14.43 22.12 -7.01
CA ALA A 327 15.13 23.10 -6.20
C ALA A 327 16.50 23.46 -6.81
N PHE A 328 17.25 22.48 -7.30
CA PHE A 328 18.53 22.72 -7.97
C PHE A 328 18.38 23.55 -9.25
N VAL A 329 17.38 23.24 -10.08
CA VAL A 329 17.05 24.02 -11.29
C VAL A 329 16.69 25.46 -10.91
N LEU A 330 15.85 25.66 -9.89
CA LEU A 330 15.52 27.00 -9.40
C LEU A 330 16.79 27.76 -8.97
N ILE A 331 17.69 27.14 -8.21
CA ILE A 331 18.93 27.77 -7.76
C ILE A 331 19.79 28.19 -8.96
N ILE A 332 20.02 27.29 -9.92
CA ILE A 332 20.81 27.59 -11.13
C ILE A 332 20.21 28.75 -11.91
N VAL A 333 18.89 28.72 -12.16
CA VAL A 333 18.19 29.77 -12.90
C VAL A 333 18.36 31.11 -12.20
N ASN A 334 18.21 31.16 -10.87
CA ASN A 334 18.40 32.39 -10.09
C ASN A 334 19.86 32.89 -10.13
N ILE A 335 20.86 32.00 -10.10
CA ILE A 335 22.28 32.36 -10.23
C ILE A 335 22.57 32.91 -11.62
N LEU A 336 22.14 32.24 -12.68
CA LEU A 336 22.37 32.65 -14.08
C LEU A 336 21.73 34.01 -14.37
N ILE A 337 20.49 34.22 -13.93
CA ILE A 337 19.81 35.51 -14.07
C ILE A 337 20.56 36.59 -13.31
N SER A 338 20.98 36.31 -12.06
CA SER A 338 21.75 37.27 -11.24
C SER A 338 23.13 37.58 -11.83
N HIS A 339 23.81 36.61 -12.45
CA HIS A 339 25.10 36.81 -13.11
C HIS A 339 24.95 37.64 -14.39
N ASN A 340 24.00 37.28 -15.26
CA ASN A 340 23.69 38.04 -16.46
C ASN A 340 23.27 39.48 -16.13
N PHE A 341 22.53 39.66 -15.04
CA PHE A 341 22.19 40.97 -14.51
C PHE A 341 23.43 41.77 -14.07
N ARG A 342 24.34 41.17 -13.29
CA ARG A 342 25.62 41.81 -12.90
C ARG A 342 26.48 42.17 -14.11
N LYS A 343 26.52 41.32 -15.14
CA LYS A 343 27.25 41.58 -16.39
C LYS A 343 26.66 42.76 -17.17
N LEU A 344 25.33 42.86 -17.24
CA LEU A 344 24.63 43.98 -17.88
C LEU A 344 24.90 45.30 -17.14
N LEU A 345 24.86 45.28 -15.80
CA LEU A 345 25.20 46.44 -14.97
C LEU A 345 26.64 46.92 -15.18
N ARG A 346 27.60 45.99 -15.25
CA ARG A 346 29.01 46.33 -15.55
C ARG A 346 29.17 46.98 -16.91
N LYS A 347 28.58 46.39 -17.97
CA LYS A 347 28.60 46.97 -19.33
C LYS A 347 27.99 48.37 -19.37
N PHE A 348 26.89 48.58 -18.66
CA PHE A 348 26.23 49.89 -18.61
C PHE A 348 27.06 50.94 -17.87
N ASN A 349 27.67 50.58 -16.73
CA ASN A 349 28.56 51.50 -16.02
C ASN A 349 29.77 51.93 -16.87
N LEU A 350 30.34 51.00 -17.64
CA LEU A 350 31.40 51.31 -18.60
C LEU A 350 30.93 52.27 -19.70
N MET A 351 29.74 52.05 -20.27
CA MET A 351 29.18 52.99 -21.27
C MET A 351 28.91 54.38 -20.69
N ARG A 352 28.48 54.48 -19.43
CA ARG A 352 28.23 55.76 -18.76
C ARG A 352 29.52 56.54 -18.47
N GLN A 353 30.61 55.85 -18.15
CA GLN A 353 31.93 56.48 -17.99
C GLN A 353 32.45 57.02 -19.32
N ASN A 354 32.18 56.34 -20.44
CA ASN A 354 32.63 56.77 -21.77
C ASN A 354 31.81 57.91 -22.40
N TYR A 355 30.63 58.23 -21.89
CA TYR A 355 29.75 59.30 -22.41
C TYR A 355 29.90 60.66 -21.68
N HIS A 356 30.79 60.74 -20.69
CA HIS A 356 31.26 62.00 -20.11
C HIS A 356 32.79 62.14 -20.29
N PRO A 357 33.30 62.31 -21.52
CA PRO A 357 34.56 63.01 -21.67
C PRO A 357 34.29 64.50 -21.47
N ILE A 358 34.97 65.05 -20.44
CA ILE A 358 35.23 66.47 -20.12
C ILE A 358 34.39 67.51 -20.87
#